data_AF-A0A3D3YVX2-F1
#
_entry.id   AF-A0A3D3YVX2-F1
#
_cell.length_a   1.000
_cell.length_b   1.000
_cell.length_c   1.000
_cell.angle_alpha   90.00
_cell.angle_beta   90.00
_cell.angle_gamma   90.00
#
_symmetry.space_group_name_H-M   'P 1'
#
loop_
_entity.id
_entity.type
_entity.pdbx_description
1 polymer ?
#
loop_
_entity_poly.entity_id
_entity_poly.type
_entity_poly.pdbx_seq_one_letter_code
_entity_poly.pdbx_strand_id
1 'polypeptide(L)'
;AFTAMRARGAQVTDIAVLVVAADDGVMPQTVEALNHAKAAGVPIIVAVNKIDKEEADPTRVRQQLVERGVVPAEWGGENEFVDISAKAGTNLTQLLETIELVADLQELKADPDSPARGVAIEAHMDKGRGAVATVLIQRGTLRVGDAVVCGAAFAKVKAMTDENGRPMKEAGPATPVQVLGWSHVPAAGDDFKVVHDEREARRIAQERETRNRQAELAQTRTGASLTDLLMQARQGELAALNLIVKADVQGSLEAIVDALGKLPQSEVRIDVLHKGVGGINENDISLAMASDAIVIGFNVRPDTGATQLADHEGVDVRLYRVIYQALDDVRAALTGLLAPMEQEHTLGRAEVRALFRVPRQGVIAGCMVIQGSFVRGALARLVRDSVVVYTGKLSSLRRFKDDVREVAEGYECGIGLENFQDLHEGDIIEGYEVREVARALQ
;
A
#
# COMPACT_ATOMS: atom_id res chain seq x y z
N ALA A 1 2.04 -1.74 6.04
CA ALA A 1 1.15 -2.89 5.84
C ALA A 1 0.79 -3.58 7.16
N PHE A 2 1.76 -4.05 7.97
CA PHE A 2 1.44 -4.89 9.15
C PHE A 2 1.49 -4.18 10.53
N THR A 3 1.48 -2.86 10.58
CA THR A 3 1.58 -2.06 11.83
C THR A 3 0.49 -2.43 12.84
N ALA A 4 -0.78 -2.46 12.43
CA ALA A 4 -1.90 -2.83 13.31
C ALA A 4 -1.79 -4.28 13.81
N MET A 5 -1.33 -5.20 12.95
CA MET A 5 -1.13 -6.60 13.34
C MET A 5 -0.05 -6.75 14.42
N ARG A 6 1.07 -6.03 14.29
CA ARG A 6 2.14 -6.01 15.31
C ARG A 6 1.69 -5.38 16.61
N ALA A 7 0.94 -4.26 16.54
CA ALA A 7 0.38 -3.61 17.72
C ALA A 7 -0.55 -4.55 18.50
N ARG A 8 -1.46 -5.25 17.79
CA ARG A 8 -2.34 -6.26 18.39
C ARG A 8 -1.53 -7.41 19.01
N GLY A 9 -0.56 -7.96 18.27
CA GLY A 9 0.29 -9.04 18.78
C GLY A 9 0.97 -8.66 20.10
N ALA A 10 1.58 -7.47 20.15
CA ALA A 10 2.25 -6.98 21.35
C ALA A 10 1.31 -6.79 22.55
N GLN A 11 0.05 -6.41 22.33
CA GLN A 11 -0.95 -6.25 23.41
C GLN A 11 -1.50 -7.59 23.93
N VAL A 12 -1.38 -8.65 23.14
CA VAL A 12 -1.98 -9.96 23.45
C VAL A 12 -0.98 -10.90 24.11
N THR A 13 0.31 -10.75 23.81
CA THR A 13 1.39 -11.60 24.32
C THR A 13 1.92 -11.11 25.65
N ASP A 14 2.37 -12.03 26.50
CA ASP A 14 3.02 -11.69 27.77
C ASP A 14 4.50 -11.30 27.60
N ILE A 15 5.17 -11.78 26.53
CA ILE A 15 6.60 -11.54 26.26
C ILE A 15 6.78 -11.28 24.76
N ALA A 16 7.63 -10.32 24.41
CA ALA A 16 8.01 -10.03 23.03
C ALA A 16 9.48 -10.41 22.76
N VAL A 17 9.71 -11.22 21.73
CA VAL A 17 11.07 -11.53 21.24
C VAL A 17 11.38 -10.64 20.03
N LEU A 18 12.35 -9.73 20.19
CA LEU A 18 12.84 -8.86 19.14
C LEU A 18 14.03 -9.50 18.43
N VAL A 19 13.81 -10.00 17.21
CA VAL A 19 14.87 -10.58 16.38
C VAL A 19 15.57 -9.49 15.59
N VAL A 20 16.88 -9.35 15.75
CA VAL A 20 17.71 -8.36 15.04
C VAL A 20 18.89 -9.06 14.39
N ALA A 21 19.15 -8.78 13.12
CA ALA A 21 20.26 -9.42 12.43
C ALA A 21 21.60 -8.74 12.77
N ALA A 22 22.63 -9.53 13.04
CA ALA A 22 23.96 -9.06 13.42
C ALA A 22 24.72 -8.36 12.28
N ASP A 23 24.36 -8.63 11.02
CA ASP A 23 24.94 -8.03 9.80
C ASP A 23 24.23 -6.72 9.42
N ASP A 24 22.89 -6.69 9.48
CA ASP A 24 22.07 -5.56 9.06
C ASP A 24 21.93 -4.49 10.17
N GLY A 25 21.98 -4.88 11.44
CA GLY A 25 21.76 -3.98 12.57
C GLY A 25 20.28 -3.59 12.74
N VAL A 26 20.04 -2.50 13.47
CA VAL A 26 18.69 -2.11 13.87
C VAL A 26 18.01 -1.22 12.82
N MET A 27 17.15 -1.84 12.00
CA MET A 27 16.42 -1.22 10.90
C MET A 27 15.15 -0.46 11.34
N PRO A 28 14.54 0.39 10.48
CA PRO A 28 13.30 1.09 10.80
C PRO A 28 12.15 0.16 11.22
N GLN A 29 12.01 -1.02 10.60
CA GLN A 29 10.98 -2.00 11.01
C GLN A 29 11.25 -2.55 12.41
N THR A 30 12.51 -2.70 12.81
CA THR A 30 12.91 -3.13 14.15
C THR A 30 12.53 -2.06 15.18
N VAL A 31 12.71 -0.78 14.86
CA VAL A 31 12.26 0.34 15.71
C VAL A 31 10.75 0.35 15.87
N GLU A 32 10.01 0.14 14.78
CA GLU A 32 8.55 0.06 14.83
C GLU A 32 8.08 -1.08 15.75
N ALA A 33 8.65 -2.28 15.60
CA ALA A 33 8.35 -3.41 16.46
C ALA A 33 8.70 -3.14 17.94
N LEU A 34 9.86 -2.53 18.19
CA LEU A 34 10.29 -2.12 19.53
C LEU A 34 9.30 -1.14 20.17
N ASN A 35 8.84 -0.14 19.41
CA ASN A 35 7.88 0.85 19.90
C ASN A 35 6.54 0.20 20.27
N HIS A 36 6.07 -0.78 19.49
CA HIS A 36 4.85 -1.53 19.83
C HIS A 36 5.00 -2.33 21.14
N ALA A 37 6.13 -3.03 21.30
CA ALA A 37 6.40 -3.79 22.53
C ALA A 37 6.49 -2.85 23.76
N LYS A 38 7.21 -1.73 23.64
CA LYS A 38 7.30 -0.71 24.69
C LYS A 38 5.94 -0.10 25.04
N ALA A 39 5.13 0.23 24.03
CA ALA A 39 3.80 0.81 24.23
C ALA A 39 2.82 -0.19 24.89
N ALA A 40 2.99 -1.48 24.63
CA ALA A 40 2.22 -2.54 25.29
C ALA A 40 2.74 -2.86 26.71
N GLY A 41 3.92 -2.38 27.08
CA GLY A 41 4.52 -2.64 28.39
C GLY A 41 4.98 -4.09 28.57
N VAL A 42 5.23 -4.83 27.49
CA VAL A 42 5.65 -6.23 27.56
C VAL A 42 7.17 -6.35 27.70
N PRO A 43 7.68 -7.27 28.55
CA PRO A 43 9.10 -7.61 28.60
C PRO A 43 9.66 -7.96 27.23
N ILE A 44 10.86 -7.46 26.95
CA ILE A 44 11.53 -7.63 25.65
C ILE A 44 12.79 -8.47 25.83
N ILE A 45 12.86 -9.57 25.08
CA ILE A 45 14.05 -10.39 24.90
C ILE A 45 14.60 -10.13 23.51
N VAL A 46 15.88 -9.81 23.38
CA VAL A 46 16.52 -9.54 22.09
C VAL A 46 17.27 -10.78 21.62
N ALA A 47 16.89 -11.30 20.46
CA ALA A 47 17.59 -12.39 19.79
C ALA A 47 18.45 -11.81 18.66
N VAL A 48 19.76 -11.74 18.86
CA VAL A 48 20.71 -11.27 17.84
C VAL A 48 21.04 -12.43 16.91
N ASN A 49 20.47 -12.42 15.71
CA ASN A 49 20.51 -13.53 14.76
C ASN A 49 21.64 -13.39 13.73
N LYS A 50 21.96 -14.51 13.05
CA LYS A 50 22.99 -14.64 12.01
C LYS A 50 24.43 -14.51 12.51
N ILE A 51 24.72 -14.96 13.73
CA ILE A 51 26.09 -14.98 14.27
C ILE A 51 27.05 -15.95 13.54
N ASP A 52 26.50 -16.78 12.64
CA ASP A 52 27.27 -17.67 11.77
C ASP A 52 28.02 -16.94 10.64
N LYS A 53 27.71 -15.66 10.38
CA LYS A 53 28.35 -14.86 9.34
C LYS A 53 29.64 -14.22 9.82
N GLU A 54 30.63 -14.12 8.94
CA GLU A 54 31.91 -13.46 9.25
C GLU A 54 31.73 -11.96 9.50
N GLU A 55 30.79 -11.32 8.79
CA GLU A 55 30.44 -9.91 8.95
C GLU A 55 29.53 -9.61 10.16
N ALA A 56 29.16 -10.62 10.96
CA ALA A 56 28.27 -10.44 12.09
C ALA A 56 28.93 -9.61 13.21
N ASP A 57 28.25 -8.56 13.66
CA ASP A 57 28.69 -7.77 14.81
C ASP A 57 27.56 -7.63 15.86
N PRO A 58 27.45 -8.60 16.79
CA PRO A 58 26.46 -8.56 17.86
C PRO A 58 26.67 -7.40 18.84
N THR A 59 27.89 -6.88 18.96
CA THR A 59 28.21 -5.78 19.87
C THR A 59 27.64 -4.47 19.33
N ARG A 60 27.76 -4.24 18.02
CA ARG A 60 27.15 -3.11 17.33
C ARG A 60 25.62 -3.10 17.49
N VAL A 61 24.96 -4.25 17.40
CA VAL A 61 23.51 -4.35 17.61
C VAL A 61 23.11 -3.93 19.02
N ARG A 62 23.84 -4.38 20.05
CA ARG A 62 23.61 -3.98 21.45
C ARG A 62 23.74 -2.47 21.63
N GLN A 63 24.80 -1.86 21.10
CA GLN A 63 25.01 -0.41 21.18
C GLN A 63 23.84 0.38 20.54
N GLN A 64 23.41 -0.02 19.34
CA GLN A 64 22.29 0.61 18.65
C GLN A 64 20.94 0.48 19.40
N LEU A 65 20.75 -0.62 20.13
CA LEU A 65 19.55 -0.83 20.94
C LEU A 65 19.59 -0.07 22.26
N VAL A 66 20.77 0.08 22.87
CA VAL A 66 20.97 0.92 24.07
C VAL A 66 20.61 2.38 23.79
N GLU A 67 21.02 2.92 22.65
CA GLU A 67 20.61 4.28 22.21
C GLU A 67 19.09 4.45 22.11
N ARG A 68 18.36 3.35 21.95
CA ARG A 68 16.90 3.29 21.85
C ARG A 68 16.24 2.86 23.17
N GLY A 69 17.01 2.84 24.25
CA GLY A 69 16.57 2.52 25.61
C GLY A 69 16.21 1.05 25.81
N VAL A 70 16.92 0.13 25.15
CA VAL A 70 16.88 -1.31 25.43
C VAL A 70 18.27 -1.70 25.89
N VAL A 71 18.44 -1.86 27.19
CA VAL A 71 19.77 -2.02 27.81
C VAL A 71 19.96 -3.49 28.20
N PRO A 72 21.04 -4.14 27.74
CA PRO A 72 21.35 -5.52 28.13
C PRO A 72 21.50 -5.70 29.64
N ALA A 73 21.01 -6.82 30.17
CA ALA A 73 21.18 -7.21 31.57
C ALA A 73 22.66 -7.25 31.98
N GLU A 74 23.54 -7.74 31.09
CA GLU A 74 25.00 -7.73 31.27
C GLU A 74 25.61 -6.34 31.47
N TRP A 75 24.94 -5.28 31.01
CA TRP A 75 25.38 -3.88 31.16
C TRP A 75 24.60 -3.14 32.25
N GLY A 76 23.91 -3.87 33.13
CA GLY A 76 23.10 -3.32 34.21
C GLY A 76 21.71 -2.86 33.79
N GLY A 77 21.21 -3.34 32.64
CA GLY A 77 19.84 -3.14 32.20
C GLY A 77 18.86 -4.22 32.65
N GLU A 78 17.67 -4.23 32.05
CA GLU A 78 16.58 -5.16 32.37
C GLU A 78 16.26 -6.12 31.21
N ASN A 79 16.88 -5.95 30.03
CA ASN A 79 16.57 -6.74 28.84
C ASN A 79 17.59 -7.86 28.64
N GLU A 80 17.08 -9.07 28.39
CA GLU A 80 17.92 -10.22 28.07
C GLU A 80 18.32 -10.20 26.59
N PHE A 81 19.59 -10.53 26.31
CA PHE A 81 20.14 -10.61 24.96
C PHE A 81 20.71 -12.01 24.72
N VAL A 82 20.29 -12.64 23.64
CA VAL A 82 20.77 -13.97 23.25
C VAL A 82 21.28 -13.93 21.82
N ASP A 83 22.54 -14.24 21.65
CA ASP A 83 23.20 -14.36 20.35
C ASP A 83 22.89 -15.74 19.75
N ILE A 84 22.19 -15.79 18.62
CA ILE A 84 21.71 -17.03 17.99
C ILE A 84 22.11 -17.14 16.51
N SER A 85 22.16 -18.38 16.01
CA SER A 85 22.08 -18.64 14.58
C SER A 85 20.85 -19.51 14.29
N ALA A 86 19.81 -18.91 13.73
CA ALA A 86 18.61 -19.65 13.32
C ALA A 86 18.89 -20.67 12.20
N LYS A 87 19.94 -20.44 11.40
CA LYS A 87 20.32 -21.34 10.29
C LYS A 87 21.16 -22.53 10.77
N ALA A 88 22.14 -22.28 11.65
CA ALA A 88 23.00 -23.33 12.19
C ALA A 88 22.37 -24.03 13.41
N GLY A 89 21.31 -23.48 13.99
CA GLY A 89 20.67 -23.98 15.20
C GLY A 89 21.44 -23.66 16.49
N THR A 90 22.35 -22.69 16.44
CA THR A 90 23.21 -22.34 17.58
C THR A 90 22.46 -21.48 18.60
N ASN A 91 22.61 -21.82 19.89
CA ASN A 91 22.04 -21.11 21.06
C ASN A 91 20.51 -20.99 21.09
N LEU A 92 19.78 -21.78 20.30
CA LEU A 92 18.31 -21.80 20.36
C LEU A 92 17.79 -22.34 21.69
N THR A 93 18.48 -23.33 22.29
CA THR A 93 18.16 -23.84 23.62
C THR A 93 18.33 -22.74 24.68
N GLN A 94 19.41 -21.96 24.60
CA GLN A 94 19.62 -20.83 25.51
C GLN A 94 18.53 -19.77 25.37
N LEU A 95 18.07 -19.49 24.14
CA LEU A 95 16.95 -18.58 23.92
C LEU A 95 15.66 -19.10 24.59
N LEU A 96 15.37 -20.40 24.47
CA LEU A 96 14.22 -21.01 25.13
C LEU A 96 14.31 -20.92 26.66
N GLU A 97 15.45 -21.28 27.24
CA GLU A 97 15.70 -21.16 28.68
C GLU A 97 15.55 -19.71 29.17
N THR A 98 15.99 -18.73 28.36
CA THR A 98 15.83 -17.31 28.67
C THR A 98 14.37 -16.88 28.65
N ILE A 99 13.58 -17.37 27.68
CA ILE A 99 12.14 -17.10 27.62
C ILE A 99 11.43 -17.70 28.83
N GLU A 100 11.76 -18.93 29.21
CA GLU A 100 11.22 -19.59 30.41
C GLU A 100 11.56 -18.80 31.68
N LEU A 101 12.82 -18.36 31.84
CA LEU A 101 13.25 -17.53 32.97
C LEU A 101 12.45 -16.23 33.07
N VAL A 102 12.29 -15.51 31.96
CA VAL A 102 11.53 -14.24 31.94
C VAL A 102 10.05 -14.50 32.25
N ALA A 103 9.47 -15.60 31.77
CA ALA A 103 8.09 -15.97 32.07
C ALA A 103 7.89 -16.30 33.56
N ASP A 104 8.83 -17.02 34.17
CA ASP A 104 8.80 -17.34 35.61
C ASP A 104 8.88 -16.07 36.48
N LEU A 105 9.71 -15.10 36.07
CA LEU A 105 9.83 -13.81 36.76
C LEU A 105 8.54 -12.96 36.69
N GLN A 106 7.70 -13.15 35.66
CA GLN A 106 6.42 -12.45 35.53
C GLN A 106 5.30 -13.05 36.41
N GLU A 107 5.53 -14.23 37.01
CA GLU A 107 4.51 -14.97 37.80
C GLU A 107 3.15 -15.10 37.09
N LEU A 108 3.16 -15.43 35.79
CA LEU A 108 1.95 -15.51 34.98
C LEU A 108 0.94 -16.52 35.57
N LYS A 109 -0.29 -16.07 35.81
CA LYS A 109 -1.37 -16.86 36.41
C LYS A 109 -2.66 -16.69 35.61
N ALA A 110 -3.37 -17.79 35.38
CA ALA A 110 -4.68 -17.78 34.78
C ALA A 110 -5.63 -18.71 35.55
N ASP A 111 -6.90 -18.33 35.61
CA ASP A 111 -7.97 -19.06 36.27
C ASP A 111 -8.75 -19.88 35.25
N PRO A 112 -8.55 -21.22 35.17
CA PRO A 112 -9.17 -22.07 34.16
C PRO A 112 -10.65 -22.35 34.42
N ASP A 113 -11.14 -22.14 35.65
CA ASP A 113 -12.52 -22.47 36.05
C ASP A 113 -13.51 -21.33 35.76
N SER A 114 -13.00 -20.14 35.47
CA SER A 114 -13.83 -19.00 35.06
C SER A 114 -14.38 -19.13 33.63
N PRO A 115 -15.43 -18.36 33.26
CA PRO A 115 -15.92 -18.33 31.88
C PRO A 115 -14.84 -17.87 30.89
N ALA A 116 -14.72 -18.57 29.77
CA ALA A 116 -13.63 -18.32 28.83
C ALA A 116 -13.67 -16.89 28.26
N ARG A 117 -12.50 -16.26 28.23
CA ARG A 117 -12.24 -14.94 27.64
C ARG A 117 -10.91 -14.95 26.91
N GLY A 118 -10.80 -14.09 25.93
CA GLY A 118 -9.63 -14.03 25.09
C GLY A 118 -9.78 -13.05 23.95
N VAL A 119 -9.06 -13.29 22.87
CA VAL A 119 -8.99 -12.40 21.72
C VAL A 119 -8.96 -13.19 20.42
N ALA A 120 -9.60 -12.66 19.37
CA ALA A 120 -9.43 -13.21 18.03
C ALA A 120 -8.05 -12.86 17.48
N ILE A 121 -7.23 -13.85 17.18
CA ILE A 121 -5.93 -13.66 16.51
C ILE A 121 -6.17 -13.38 15.03
N GLU A 122 -6.95 -14.24 14.39
CA GLU A 122 -7.17 -14.24 12.95
C GLU A 122 -8.50 -14.91 12.61
N ALA A 123 -9.13 -14.46 11.53
CA ALA A 123 -10.40 -15.01 11.08
C ALA A 123 -10.48 -15.04 9.55
N HIS A 124 -11.19 -16.04 9.04
CA HIS A 124 -11.41 -16.23 7.61
C HIS A 124 -12.72 -16.96 7.28
N MET A 125 -13.06 -16.96 6.00
CA MET A 125 -14.19 -17.73 5.47
C MET A 125 -13.68 -19.02 4.83
N ASP A 126 -14.06 -20.16 5.39
CA ASP A 126 -13.70 -21.48 4.86
C ASP A 126 -14.82 -22.04 3.97
N LYS A 127 -14.46 -22.55 2.79
CA LYS A 127 -15.40 -23.12 1.83
C LYS A 127 -16.00 -24.42 2.38
N GLY A 128 -17.28 -24.35 2.76
CA GLY A 128 -18.06 -25.49 3.24
C GLY A 128 -18.12 -25.60 4.77
N ARG A 129 -17.18 -24.98 5.49
CA ARG A 129 -17.22 -24.89 6.96
C ARG A 129 -17.80 -23.58 7.47
N GLY A 130 -17.85 -22.54 6.62
CA GLY A 130 -18.37 -21.23 6.96
C GLY A 130 -17.32 -20.34 7.63
N ALA A 131 -17.77 -19.36 8.42
CA ALA A 131 -16.86 -18.46 9.12
C ALA A 131 -16.11 -19.19 10.25
N VAL A 132 -14.79 -19.04 10.25
CA VAL A 132 -13.88 -19.63 11.22
C VAL A 132 -12.96 -18.56 11.80
N ALA A 133 -12.61 -18.69 13.06
CA ALA A 133 -11.69 -17.76 13.73
C ALA A 133 -10.79 -18.51 14.70
N THR A 134 -9.50 -18.17 14.68
CA THR A 134 -8.52 -18.58 15.66
C THR A 134 -8.56 -17.60 16.82
N VAL A 135 -8.93 -18.07 18.01
CA VAL A 135 -8.97 -17.27 19.23
C VAL A 135 -7.90 -17.75 20.21
N LEU A 136 -7.25 -16.82 20.89
CA LEU A 136 -6.35 -17.12 22.01
C LEU A 136 -7.15 -17.04 23.30
N ILE A 137 -7.21 -18.12 24.08
CA ILE A 137 -7.86 -18.10 25.38
C ILE A 137 -6.89 -17.50 26.41
N GLN A 138 -7.28 -16.40 27.05
CA GLN A 138 -6.48 -15.75 28.09
C GLN A 138 -6.91 -16.16 29.50
N ARG A 139 -8.19 -16.46 29.68
CA ARG A 139 -8.75 -16.85 30.97
C ARG A 139 -9.89 -17.84 30.76
N GLY A 140 -10.09 -18.76 31.71
CA GLY A 140 -11.14 -19.75 31.66
C GLY A 140 -10.88 -20.87 30.67
N THR A 141 -11.87 -21.76 30.51
CA THR A 141 -11.81 -22.90 29.60
C THR A 141 -12.95 -22.83 28.60
N LEU A 142 -12.64 -22.81 27.31
CA LEU A 142 -13.62 -22.85 26.23
C LEU A 142 -13.98 -24.30 25.92
N ARG A 143 -15.27 -24.60 25.75
CA ARG A 143 -15.75 -25.95 25.41
C ARG A 143 -16.61 -25.96 24.15
N VAL A 144 -16.66 -27.11 23.48
CA VAL A 144 -17.60 -27.34 22.38
C VAL A 144 -19.04 -27.26 22.91
N GLY A 145 -19.88 -26.47 22.26
CA GLY A 145 -21.26 -26.20 22.65
C GLY A 145 -21.48 -24.87 23.36
N ASP A 146 -20.41 -24.20 23.81
CA ASP A 146 -20.50 -22.90 24.46
C ASP A 146 -21.04 -21.83 23.51
N ALA A 147 -21.79 -20.87 24.08
CA ALA A 147 -22.23 -19.68 23.38
C ALA A 147 -21.18 -18.59 23.55
N VAL A 148 -20.68 -18.04 22.43
CA VAL A 148 -19.58 -17.08 22.42
C VAL A 148 -19.94 -15.84 21.62
N VAL A 149 -19.38 -14.72 22.06
CA VAL A 149 -19.44 -13.44 21.36
C VAL A 149 -18.01 -12.94 21.13
N CYS A 150 -17.74 -12.44 19.93
CA CYS A 150 -16.45 -11.87 19.54
C CYS A 150 -16.72 -10.61 18.71
N GLY A 151 -16.52 -9.44 19.30
CA GLY A 151 -16.93 -8.18 18.67
C GLY A 151 -18.41 -8.17 18.30
N ALA A 152 -18.72 -7.96 17.02
CA ALA A 152 -20.09 -8.03 16.48
C ALA A 152 -20.50 -9.45 16.04
N ALA A 153 -19.60 -10.43 16.05
CA ALA A 153 -19.90 -11.80 15.70
C ALA A 153 -20.33 -12.61 16.94
N PHE A 154 -21.14 -13.65 16.71
CA PHE A 154 -21.53 -14.62 17.74
C PHE A 154 -21.47 -16.02 17.15
N ALA A 155 -21.28 -17.01 18.01
CA ALA A 155 -21.31 -18.42 17.62
C ALA A 155 -21.85 -19.29 18.75
N LYS A 156 -22.41 -20.43 18.37
CA LYS A 156 -22.43 -21.61 19.24
C LYS A 156 -21.32 -22.53 18.75
N VAL A 157 -20.33 -22.80 19.59
CA VAL A 157 -19.11 -23.54 19.20
C VAL A 157 -19.51 -24.92 18.67
N LYS A 158 -19.40 -25.14 17.36
CA LYS A 158 -19.77 -26.42 16.72
C LYS A 158 -18.63 -27.43 16.79
N ALA A 159 -17.42 -26.94 16.57
CA ALA A 159 -16.20 -27.72 16.61
C ALA A 159 -15.03 -26.80 16.96
N MET A 160 -14.00 -27.39 17.54
CA MET A 160 -12.74 -26.74 17.84
C MET A 160 -11.60 -27.61 17.32
N THR A 161 -10.54 -26.96 16.81
CA THR A 161 -9.31 -27.64 16.39
C THR A 161 -8.08 -26.91 16.94
N ASP A 162 -7.06 -27.69 17.29
CA ASP A 162 -5.76 -27.19 17.75
C ASP A 162 -4.92 -26.63 16.59
N GLU A 163 -3.71 -26.16 16.89
CA GLU A 163 -2.75 -25.62 15.91
C GLU A 163 -2.27 -26.65 14.87
N ASN A 164 -2.45 -27.94 15.16
CA ASN A 164 -2.13 -29.05 14.26
C ASN A 164 -3.36 -29.54 13.46
N GLY A 165 -4.49 -28.85 13.58
CA GLY A 165 -5.75 -29.21 12.91
C GLY A 165 -6.46 -30.41 13.52
N ARG A 166 -6.05 -30.88 14.70
CA ARG A 166 -6.67 -32.01 15.38
C ARG A 166 -7.89 -31.54 16.16
N PRO A 167 -9.00 -32.30 16.16
CA PRO A 167 -10.20 -31.92 16.89
C PRO A 167 -9.96 -31.93 18.40
N MET A 168 -10.46 -30.90 19.08
CA MET A 168 -10.38 -30.76 20.53
C MET A 168 -11.74 -30.43 21.14
N LYS A 169 -11.94 -30.80 22.41
CA LYS A 169 -13.21 -30.59 23.14
C LYS A 169 -13.16 -29.42 24.11
N GLU A 170 -12.00 -29.14 24.68
CA GLU A 170 -11.78 -28.10 25.68
C GLU A 170 -10.44 -27.41 25.40
N ALA A 171 -10.40 -26.08 25.52
CA ALA A 171 -9.21 -25.26 25.37
C ALA A 171 -9.04 -24.38 26.62
N GLY A 172 -7.93 -24.55 27.34
CA GLY A 172 -7.62 -23.77 28.54
C GLY A 172 -6.88 -22.46 28.23
N PRO A 173 -6.46 -21.72 29.27
CA PRO A 173 -5.67 -20.51 29.10
C PRO A 173 -4.35 -20.76 28.36
N ALA A 174 -3.88 -19.74 27.63
CA ALA A 174 -2.71 -19.75 26.74
C ALA A 174 -2.79 -20.72 25.54
N THR A 175 -3.94 -21.35 25.29
CA THR A 175 -4.14 -22.21 24.11
C THR A 175 -4.78 -21.42 22.95
N PRO A 176 -4.16 -21.39 21.76
CA PRO A 176 -4.83 -20.94 20.54
C PRO A 176 -5.78 -22.04 20.03
N VAL A 177 -7.00 -21.67 19.68
CA VAL A 177 -8.00 -22.63 19.19
C VAL A 177 -8.77 -22.05 18.01
N GLN A 178 -8.89 -22.85 16.94
CA GLN A 178 -9.75 -22.49 15.82
C GLN A 178 -11.18 -22.91 16.13
N VAL A 179 -12.08 -21.92 16.17
CA VAL A 179 -13.49 -22.08 16.49
C VAL A 179 -14.32 -22.00 15.21
N LEU A 180 -15.26 -22.95 15.09
CA LEU A 180 -16.20 -23.03 13.98
C LEU A 180 -17.64 -22.73 14.40
N GLY A 181 -18.38 -22.10 13.50
CA GLY A 181 -19.82 -21.82 13.67
C GLY A 181 -20.15 -20.35 13.92
N TRP A 182 -19.25 -19.44 13.56
CA TRP A 182 -19.49 -18.01 13.64
C TRP A 182 -20.59 -17.56 12.67
N SER A 183 -21.38 -16.57 13.10
CA SER A 183 -22.41 -15.95 12.27
C SER A 183 -21.83 -15.18 11.08
N HIS A 184 -20.68 -14.54 11.29
CA HIS A 184 -19.83 -13.93 10.26
C HIS A 184 -18.38 -13.91 10.76
N VAL A 185 -17.44 -13.50 9.90
CA VAL A 185 -16.01 -13.43 10.23
C VAL A 185 -15.79 -12.32 11.27
N PRO A 186 -15.37 -12.63 12.52
CA PRO A 186 -15.04 -11.59 13.51
C PRO A 186 -13.81 -10.78 13.08
N ALA A 187 -13.68 -9.56 13.60
CA ALA A 187 -12.47 -8.78 13.34
C ALA A 187 -11.29 -9.33 14.15
N ALA A 188 -10.09 -9.25 13.59
CA ALA A 188 -8.89 -9.60 14.33
C ALA A 188 -8.67 -8.58 15.46
N GLY A 189 -8.31 -9.05 16.65
CA GLY A 189 -8.18 -8.24 17.86
C GLY A 189 -9.47 -8.01 18.62
N ASP A 190 -10.62 -8.49 18.15
CA ASP A 190 -11.87 -8.38 18.91
C ASP A 190 -11.82 -9.22 20.19
N ASP A 191 -12.38 -8.65 21.26
CA ASP A 191 -12.57 -9.34 22.54
C ASP A 191 -13.55 -10.51 22.39
N PHE A 192 -13.07 -11.69 22.77
CA PHE A 192 -13.80 -12.94 22.83
C PHE A 192 -14.30 -13.21 24.25
N LYS A 193 -15.57 -13.62 24.39
CA LYS A 193 -16.15 -14.00 25.68
C LYS A 193 -17.23 -15.08 25.53
N VAL A 194 -17.20 -16.06 26.44
CA VAL A 194 -18.31 -17.00 26.67
C VAL A 194 -19.43 -16.33 27.46
N VAL A 195 -20.67 -16.54 27.00
CA VAL A 195 -21.90 -16.05 27.62
C VAL A 195 -22.82 -17.21 27.96
N HIS A 196 -23.92 -16.94 28.68
CA HIS A 196 -24.76 -18.00 29.23
C HIS A 196 -25.51 -18.79 28.16
N ASP A 197 -26.03 -18.09 27.15
CA ASP A 197 -26.75 -18.71 26.05
C ASP A 197 -26.58 -17.97 24.72
N GLU A 198 -26.99 -18.63 23.64
CA GLU A 198 -26.89 -18.11 22.27
C GLU A 198 -27.77 -16.86 22.05
N ARG A 199 -28.87 -16.72 22.80
CA ARG A 199 -29.77 -15.56 22.66
C ARG A 199 -29.10 -14.30 23.20
N GLU A 200 -28.42 -14.42 24.34
CA GLU A 200 -27.61 -13.36 24.92
C GLU A 200 -26.45 -12.98 23.99
N ALA A 201 -25.73 -13.97 23.45
CA ALA A 201 -24.64 -13.74 22.49
C ALA A 201 -25.13 -12.93 21.28
N ARG A 202 -26.27 -13.34 20.71
CA ARG A 202 -26.90 -12.68 19.55
C ARG A 202 -27.32 -11.24 19.86
N ARG A 203 -27.90 -10.99 21.04
CA ARG A 203 -28.31 -9.64 21.46
C ARG A 203 -27.10 -8.71 21.56
N ILE A 204 -26.03 -9.14 22.23
CA ILE A 204 -24.81 -8.35 22.41
C ILE A 204 -24.16 -8.03 21.05
N ALA A 205 -24.07 -9.04 20.18
CA ALA A 205 -23.56 -8.91 18.82
C ALA A 205 -24.34 -7.86 18.00
N GLN A 206 -25.67 -7.96 17.98
CA GLN A 206 -26.53 -7.03 17.23
C GLN A 206 -26.47 -5.59 17.75
N GLU A 207 -26.38 -5.40 19.07
CA GLU A 207 -26.20 -4.08 19.68
C GLU A 207 -24.86 -3.45 19.24
N ARG A 208 -23.79 -4.25 19.18
CA ARG A 208 -22.47 -3.80 18.71
C ARG A 208 -22.47 -3.51 17.21
N GLU A 209 -23.08 -4.37 16.40
CA GLU A 209 -23.22 -4.17 14.95
C GLU A 209 -23.97 -2.87 14.64
N THR A 210 -25.09 -2.62 15.32
CA THR A 210 -25.88 -1.40 15.15
C THR A 210 -25.07 -0.16 15.53
N ARG A 211 -24.30 -0.23 16.64
CA ARG A 211 -23.42 0.87 17.07
C ARG A 211 -22.31 1.13 16.05
N ASN A 212 -21.66 0.09 15.54
CA ASN A 212 -20.59 0.21 14.54
C ASN A 212 -21.12 0.84 13.26
N ARG A 213 -22.28 0.38 12.78
CA ARG A 213 -22.94 0.94 11.59
C ARG A 213 -23.33 2.41 11.79
N GLN A 214 -23.81 2.79 12.97
CA GLN A 214 -24.09 4.18 13.29
C GLN A 214 -22.82 5.04 13.31
N ALA A 215 -21.72 4.51 13.86
CA ALA A 215 -20.43 5.19 13.88
C ALA A 215 -19.86 5.36 12.46
N GLU A 216 -19.93 4.34 11.61
CA GLU A 216 -19.55 4.43 10.19
C GLU A 216 -20.37 5.48 9.46
N LEU A 217 -21.71 5.46 9.61
CA LEU A 217 -22.61 6.46 9.04
C LEU A 217 -22.34 7.88 9.57
N ALA A 218 -21.93 8.01 10.83
CA ALA A 218 -21.54 9.29 11.40
C ALA A 218 -20.22 9.80 10.84
N GLN A 219 -19.24 8.90 10.64
CA GLN A 219 -17.96 9.22 9.99
C GLN A 219 -18.14 9.60 8.51
N THR A 220 -19.10 8.97 7.80
CA THR A 220 -19.47 9.39 6.44
C THR A 220 -20.26 10.70 6.42
N ARG A 221 -20.95 11.04 7.52
CA ARG A 221 -21.67 12.32 7.65
C ARG A 221 -20.77 13.50 8.05
N THR A 222 -19.63 13.24 8.67
CA THR A 222 -18.61 14.27 8.89
C THR A 222 -17.81 14.48 7.61
N GLY A 223 -18.28 15.39 6.75
CA GLY A 223 -17.39 16.08 5.80
C GLY A 223 -17.76 15.99 4.33
N ALA A 224 -19.02 16.23 3.98
CA ALA A 224 -19.28 16.96 2.75
C ALA A 224 -20.19 18.14 3.11
N SER A 225 -19.63 19.19 3.72
CA SER A 225 -20.36 20.45 3.81
C SER A 225 -20.74 20.88 2.39
N LEU A 226 -21.83 21.64 2.22
CA LEU A 226 -22.17 22.21 0.90
C LEU A 226 -20.97 22.92 0.26
N THR A 227 -20.11 23.52 1.10
CA THR A 227 -18.80 24.07 0.76
C THR A 227 -17.78 23.05 0.27
N ASP A 228 -17.67 21.87 0.88
CA ASP A 228 -16.76 20.80 0.43
C ASP A 228 -17.24 20.16 -0.88
N LEU A 229 -18.56 19.99 -1.05
CA LEU A 229 -19.15 19.56 -2.33
C LEU A 229 -18.94 20.60 -3.42
N LEU A 230 -19.05 21.90 -3.08
CA LEU A 230 -18.72 23.00 -3.99
C LEU A 230 -17.22 23.11 -4.28
N MET A 231 -16.33 22.76 -3.33
CA MET A 231 -14.89 22.69 -3.56
C MET A 231 -14.52 21.49 -4.43
N GLN A 232 -15.10 20.31 -4.18
CA GLN A 232 -14.94 19.12 -5.04
C GLN A 232 -15.45 19.40 -6.46
N ALA A 233 -16.61 20.07 -6.60
CA ALA A 233 -17.11 20.48 -7.91
C ALA A 233 -16.24 21.54 -8.61
N ARG A 234 -15.47 22.35 -7.85
CA ARG A 234 -14.54 23.37 -8.38
C ARG A 234 -13.16 22.83 -8.74
N GLN A 235 -12.72 21.74 -8.12
CA GLN A 235 -11.38 21.16 -8.35
C GLN A 235 -11.28 20.32 -9.63
N GLY A 236 -12.37 20.19 -10.39
CA GLY A 236 -12.46 19.20 -11.45
C GLY A 236 -12.62 17.80 -10.86
N GLU A 237 -13.31 16.92 -11.57
CA GLU A 237 -13.39 15.51 -11.16
C GLU A 237 -11.99 14.91 -11.26
N LEU A 238 -11.30 14.78 -10.12
CA LEU A 238 -10.11 13.94 -10.02
C LEU A 238 -10.52 12.54 -10.48
N ALA A 239 -9.74 11.97 -11.41
CA ALA A 239 -9.97 10.61 -11.84
C ALA A 239 -9.94 9.68 -10.61
N ALA A 240 -10.87 8.73 -10.55
CA ALA A 240 -10.96 7.78 -9.45
C ALA A 240 -10.64 6.38 -9.96
N LEU A 241 -9.74 5.68 -9.27
CA LEU A 241 -9.49 4.26 -9.48
C LEU A 241 -10.32 3.48 -8.45
N ASN A 242 -11.41 2.88 -8.93
CA ASN A 242 -12.31 2.08 -8.11
C ASN A 242 -11.75 0.66 -7.94
N LEU A 243 -11.70 0.17 -6.71
CA LEU A 243 -11.16 -1.14 -6.36
C LEU A 243 -12.15 -1.95 -5.52
N ILE A 244 -12.23 -3.25 -5.79
CA ILE A 244 -12.82 -4.25 -4.90
C ILE A 244 -11.70 -5.15 -4.40
N VAL A 245 -11.54 -5.28 -3.08
CA VAL A 245 -10.42 -6.05 -2.50
C VAL A 245 -10.96 -7.26 -1.73
N LYS A 246 -10.54 -8.46 -2.13
CA LYS A 246 -10.87 -9.72 -1.45
C LYS A 246 -9.59 -10.38 -0.97
N ALA A 247 -9.57 -10.86 0.27
CA ALA A 247 -8.43 -11.57 0.83
C ALA A 247 -8.84 -12.88 1.50
N ASP A 248 -7.88 -13.78 1.69
CA ASP A 248 -8.06 -15.06 2.37
C ASP A 248 -8.37 -14.86 3.86
N VAL A 249 -7.63 -13.96 4.51
CA VAL A 249 -7.72 -13.66 5.94
C VAL A 249 -7.96 -12.17 6.19
N GLN A 250 -8.61 -11.85 7.31
CA GLN A 250 -8.93 -10.47 7.70
C GLN A 250 -7.66 -9.59 7.86
N GLY A 251 -6.58 -10.14 8.40
CA GLY A 251 -5.34 -9.39 8.61
C GLY A 251 -4.68 -8.91 7.31
N SER A 252 -4.67 -9.75 6.29
CA SER A 252 -4.18 -9.40 4.95
C SER A 252 -5.04 -8.33 4.29
N LEU A 253 -6.37 -8.42 4.45
CA LEU A 253 -7.30 -7.41 3.92
C LEU A 253 -7.01 -6.02 4.50
N GLU A 254 -6.88 -5.93 5.83
CA GLU A 254 -6.56 -4.68 6.53
C GLU A 254 -5.20 -4.13 6.07
N ALA A 255 -4.19 -4.99 5.95
CA ALA A 255 -2.84 -4.61 5.56
C ALA A 255 -2.78 -4.05 4.13
N ILE A 256 -3.55 -4.61 3.20
CA ILE A 256 -3.64 -4.16 1.82
C ILE A 256 -4.36 -2.82 1.75
N VAL A 257 -5.52 -2.69 2.40
CA VAL A 257 -6.30 -1.44 2.37
C VAL A 257 -5.52 -0.28 3.00
N ASP A 258 -4.83 -0.51 4.13
CA ASP A 258 -3.95 0.50 4.74
C ASP A 258 -2.79 0.89 3.81
N ALA A 259 -2.19 -0.09 3.11
CA ALA A 259 -1.10 0.18 2.19
C ALA A 259 -1.56 0.97 0.95
N LEU A 260 -2.75 0.67 0.42
CA LEU A 260 -3.37 1.42 -0.67
C LEU A 260 -3.68 2.86 -0.26
N GLY A 261 -4.17 3.07 0.97
CA GLY A 261 -4.44 4.42 1.51
C GLY A 261 -3.19 5.28 1.69
N LYS A 262 -2.00 4.68 1.75
CA LYS A 262 -0.70 5.38 1.85
C LYS A 262 -0.08 5.74 0.50
N LEU A 263 -0.66 5.28 -0.60
CA LEU A 263 -0.19 5.67 -1.93
C LEU A 263 -0.50 7.15 -2.20
N PRO A 264 0.32 7.85 -3.00
CA PRO A 264 0.05 9.24 -3.40
C PRO A 264 -1.25 9.33 -4.21
N GLN A 265 -2.16 10.21 -3.77
CA GLN A 265 -3.52 10.38 -4.33
C GLN A 265 -3.85 11.84 -4.69
N SER A 266 -2.86 12.65 -5.06
CA SER A 266 -3.06 14.07 -5.37
C SER A 266 -3.76 14.32 -6.72
N GLU A 267 -3.53 13.44 -7.71
CA GLU A 267 -4.06 13.58 -9.08
C GLU A 267 -5.12 12.51 -9.40
N VAL A 268 -5.02 11.32 -8.80
CA VAL A 268 -5.97 10.20 -8.96
C VAL A 268 -6.34 9.68 -7.57
N ARG A 269 -7.64 9.59 -7.25
CA ARG A 269 -8.14 9.06 -5.98
C ARG A 269 -8.26 7.54 -6.04
N ILE A 270 -7.93 6.84 -4.95
CA ILE A 270 -8.18 5.40 -4.84
C ILE A 270 -9.42 5.16 -3.98
N ASP A 271 -10.46 4.58 -4.57
CA ASP A 271 -11.71 4.29 -3.89
C ASP A 271 -11.89 2.78 -3.73
N VAL A 272 -11.75 2.29 -2.49
CA VAL A 272 -12.05 0.88 -2.17
C VAL A 272 -13.56 0.75 -1.92
N LEU A 273 -14.31 0.40 -2.96
CA LEU A 273 -15.77 0.33 -2.94
C LEU A 273 -16.29 -0.83 -2.09
N HIS A 274 -15.59 -1.97 -2.15
CA HIS A 274 -15.91 -3.14 -1.37
C HIS A 274 -14.64 -3.84 -0.90
N LYS A 275 -14.65 -4.28 0.35
CA LYS A 275 -13.60 -5.10 0.94
C LYS A 275 -14.24 -6.29 1.65
N GLY A 276 -13.70 -7.49 1.46
CA GLY A 276 -14.27 -8.69 2.04
C GLY A 276 -13.29 -9.84 2.20
N VAL A 277 -13.61 -10.77 3.09
CA VAL A 277 -12.82 -11.98 3.33
C VAL A 277 -13.47 -13.17 2.65
N GLY A 278 -12.65 -14.00 2.01
CA GLY A 278 -13.07 -15.19 1.27
C GLY A 278 -12.97 -15.04 -0.26
N GLY A 279 -13.37 -16.10 -0.96
CA GLY A 279 -13.35 -16.16 -2.43
C GLY A 279 -14.16 -15.05 -3.10
N ILE A 280 -13.78 -14.72 -4.33
CA ILE A 280 -14.49 -13.76 -5.18
C ILE A 280 -15.72 -14.45 -5.76
N ASN A 281 -16.89 -13.83 -5.66
CA ASN A 281 -18.17 -14.35 -6.15
C ASN A 281 -18.80 -13.46 -7.24
N GLU A 282 -19.91 -13.91 -7.82
CA GLU A 282 -20.63 -13.18 -8.89
C GLU A 282 -21.11 -11.78 -8.47
N ASN A 283 -21.45 -11.58 -7.20
CA ASN A 283 -21.87 -10.26 -6.70
C ASN A 283 -20.70 -9.27 -6.67
N ASP A 284 -19.49 -9.74 -6.33
CA ASP A 284 -18.28 -8.93 -6.38
C ASP A 284 -18.00 -8.46 -7.82
N ILE A 285 -18.15 -9.36 -8.81
CA ILE A 285 -18.00 -9.02 -10.24
C ILE A 285 -19.10 -8.08 -10.72
N SER A 286 -20.35 -8.32 -10.34
CA SER A 286 -21.48 -7.45 -10.70
C SER A 286 -21.31 -6.02 -10.16
N LEU A 287 -20.79 -5.89 -8.93
CA LEU A 287 -20.48 -4.58 -8.35
C LEU A 287 -19.33 -3.89 -9.09
N ALA A 288 -18.31 -4.65 -9.49
CA ALA A 288 -17.20 -4.14 -10.29
C ALA A 288 -17.69 -3.60 -11.63
N MET A 289 -18.56 -4.32 -12.34
CA MET A 289 -19.16 -3.86 -13.60
C MET A 289 -19.95 -2.56 -13.42
N ALA A 290 -20.80 -2.49 -12.38
CA ALA A 290 -21.66 -1.34 -12.15
C ALA A 290 -20.88 -0.06 -11.80
N SER A 291 -19.64 -0.20 -11.32
CA SER A 291 -18.84 0.89 -10.78
C SER A 291 -17.49 1.08 -11.50
N ASP A 292 -17.26 0.38 -12.61
CA ASP A 292 -15.99 0.35 -13.35
C ASP A 292 -14.77 0.11 -12.43
N ALA A 293 -14.89 -0.93 -11.58
CA ALA A 293 -13.88 -1.24 -10.57
C ALA A 293 -13.01 -2.45 -10.94
N ILE A 294 -11.74 -2.40 -10.56
CA ILE A 294 -10.82 -3.55 -10.68
C ILE A 294 -10.97 -4.43 -9.44
N VAL A 295 -11.01 -5.76 -9.64
CA VAL A 295 -11.09 -6.72 -8.54
C VAL A 295 -9.71 -7.25 -8.20
N ILE A 296 -9.27 -7.04 -6.96
CA ILE A 296 -8.00 -7.52 -6.42
C ILE A 296 -8.28 -8.69 -5.47
N GLY A 297 -7.75 -9.87 -5.79
CA GLY A 297 -7.79 -11.07 -4.95
C GLY A 297 -6.43 -11.37 -4.33
N PHE A 298 -6.31 -11.34 -3.01
CA PHE A 298 -5.10 -11.74 -2.29
C PHE A 298 -5.25 -13.14 -1.69
N ASN A 299 -4.44 -14.11 -2.17
CA ASN A 299 -4.50 -15.53 -1.80
C ASN A 299 -5.88 -16.19 -1.99
N VAL A 300 -6.82 -15.52 -2.67
CA VAL A 300 -8.14 -16.02 -3.00
C VAL A 300 -8.28 -16.24 -4.49
N ARG A 301 -9.26 -17.05 -4.87
CA ARG A 301 -9.62 -17.29 -6.27
C ARG A 301 -11.11 -17.01 -6.47
N PRO A 302 -11.50 -16.55 -7.67
CA PRO A 302 -12.90 -16.52 -8.05
C PRO A 302 -13.49 -17.93 -8.08
N ASP A 303 -14.78 -18.01 -7.77
CA ASP A 303 -15.55 -19.21 -8.07
C ASP A 303 -15.81 -19.33 -9.59
N THR A 304 -16.35 -20.48 -10.00
CA THR A 304 -16.58 -20.78 -11.41
C THR A 304 -17.56 -19.81 -12.07
N GLY A 305 -18.56 -19.35 -11.32
CA GLY A 305 -19.54 -18.36 -11.80
C GLY A 305 -18.92 -16.99 -11.99
N ALA A 306 -18.18 -16.51 -10.99
CA ALA A 306 -17.45 -15.24 -11.05
C ALA A 306 -16.41 -15.21 -12.17
N THR A 307 -15.70 -16.33 -12.41
CA THR A 307 -14.71 -16.41 -13.51
C THR A 307 -15.39 -16.23 -14.86
N GLN A 308 -16.48 -16.96 -15.11
CA GLN A 308 -17.23 -16.88 -16.37
C GLN A 308 -17.83 -15.50 -16.59
N LEU A 309 -18.37 -14.88 -15.53
CA LEU A 309 -18.95 -13.55 -15.60
C LEU A 309 -17.89 -12.48 -15.86
N ALA A 310 -16.72 -12.57 -15.21
CA ALA A 310 -15.62 -11.65 -15.43
C ALA A 310 -15.08 -11.71 -16.86
N ASP A 311 -14.91 -12.92 -17.42
CA ASP A 311 -14.45 -13.11 -18.80
C ASP A 311 -15.47 -12.61 -19.83
N HIS A 312 -16.77 -12.79 -19.57
CA HIS A 312 -17.84 -12.36 -20.47
C HIS A 312 -17.99 -10.83 -20.51
N GLU A 313 -17.91 -10.20 -19.34
CA GLU A 313 -18.18 -8.76 -19.16
C GLU A 313 -16.89 -7.91 -19.22
N GLY A 314 -15.72 -8.56 -19.28
CA GLY A 314 -14.43 -7.89 -19.40
C GLY A 314 -13.94 -7.21 -18.11
N VAL A 315 -14.34 -7.71 -16.95
CA VAL A 315 -13.90 -7.17 -15.64
C VAL A 315 -12.46 -7.61 -15.36
N ASP A 316 -11.55 -6.67 -15.07
CA ASP A 316 -10.17 -6.97 -14.69
C ASP A 316 -10.12 -7.58 -13.27
N VAL A 317 -9.79 -8.87 -13.19
CA VAL A 317 -9.60 -9.61 -11.95
C VAL A 317 -8.13 -9.99 -11.79
N ARG A 318 -7.46 -9.34 -10.84
CA ARG A 318 -6.03 -9.57 -10.57
C ARG A 318 -5.80 -10.33 -9.28
N LEU A 319 -5.01 -11.39 -9.37
CA LEU A 319 -4.74 -12.28 -8.25
C LEU A 319 -3.29 -12.16 -7.79
N TYR A 320 -3.09 -11.96 -6.49
CA TYR A 320 -1.77 -11.77 -5.90
C TYR A 320 -1.53 -12.72 -4.75
N ARG A 321 -0.25 -13.02 -4.53
CA ARG A 321 0.25 -13.73 -3.34
C ARG A 321 1.20 -12.87 -2.51
N VAL A 322 1.70 -11.78 -3.10
CA VAL A 322 2.67 -10.88 -2.50
C VAL A 322 2.09 -9.46 -2.56
N ILE A 323 1.95 -8.82 -1.39
CA ILE A 323 1.29 -7.51 -1.28
C ILE A 323 1.99 -6.45 -2.13
N TYR A 324 3.33 -6.46 -2.19
CA TYR A 324 4.09 -5.49 -2.97
C TYR A 324 3.77 -5.53 -4.47
N GLN A 325 3.53 -6.72 -5.04
CA GLN A 325 3.13 -6.85 -6.44
C GLN A 325 1.76 -6.20 -6.69
N ALA A 326 0.82 -6.38 -5.76
CA ALA A 326 -0.49 -5.72 -5.86
C ALA A 326 -0.36 -4.19 -5.80
N LEU A 327 0.50 -3.68 -4.91
CA LEU A 327 0.74 -2.23 -4.79
C LEU A 327 1.43 -1.66 -6.03
N ASP A 328 2.39 -2.37 -6.61
CA ASP A 328 3.11 -1.92 -7.79
C ASP A 328 2.20 -1.91 -9.03
N ASP A 329 1.34 -2.91 -9.19
CA ASP A 329 0.33 -2.92 -10.25
C ASP A 329 -0.70 -1.80 -10.10
N VAL A 330 -1.15 -1.51 -8.86
CA VAL A 330 -2.04 -0.36 -8.61
C VAL A 330 -1.32 0.95 -8.92
N ARG A 331 -0.04 1.11 -8.54
CA ARG A 331 0.76 2.29 -8.93
C ARG A 331 0.88 2.42 -10.45
N ALA A 332 1.07 1.31 -11.16
CA ALA A 332 1.12 1.31 -12.61
C ALA A 332 -0.24 1.71 -13.22
N ALA A 333 -1.35 1.23 -12.66
CA ALA A 333 -2.70 1.63 -13.06
C ALA A 333 -2.95 3.12 -12.81
N LEU A 334 -2.57 3.64 -11.64
CA LEU A 334 -2.62 5.08 -11.33
C LEU A 334 -1.81 5.88 -12.36
N THR A 335 -0.64 5.37 -12.75
CA THR A 335 0.23 6.01 -13.74
C THR A 335 -0.43 6.05 -15.12
N GLY A 336 -1.10 4.98 -15.52
CA GLY A 336 -1.86 4.93 -16.78
C GLY A 336 -3.05 5.88 -16.81
N LEU A 337 -3.60 6.24 -15.64
CA LEU A 337 -4.69 7.21 -15.50
C LEU A 337 -4.20 8.67 -15.44
N LEU A 338 -2.88 8.91 -15.32
CA LEU A 338 -2.34 10.26 -15.37
C LEU A 338 -2.41 10.82 -16.80
N ALA A 339 -2.85 12.08 -16.91
CA ALA A 339 -2.73 12.80 -18.17
C ALA A 339 -1.24 12.89 -18.58
N PRO A 340 -0.92 12.67 -19.87
CA PRO A 340 0.46 12.79 -20.36
C PRO A 340 0.99 14.21 -20.13
N MET A 341 2.29 14.32 -19.86
CA MET A 341 2.93 15.63 -19.76
C MET A 341 3.38 16.07 -21.13
N GLU A 342 3.04 17.30 -21.49
CA GLU A 342 3.61 17.96 -22.65
C GLU A 342 5.06 18.35 -22.33
N GLN A 343 6.03 17.75 -23.04
CA GLN A 343 7.43 18.12 -22.94
C GLN A 343 7.89 18.76 -24.24
N GLU A 344 8.47 19.96 -24.14
CA GLU A 344 9.09 20.62 -25.28
C GLU A 344 10.41 19.92 -25.62
N HIS A 345 10.49 19.39 -26.84
CA HIS A 345 11.70 18.85 -27.41
C HIS A 345 12.27 19.83 -28.44
N THR A 346 13.50 20.31 -28.22
CA THR A 346 14.16 21.24 -29.14
C THR A 346 14.61 20.48 -30.39
N LEU A 347 14.13 20.91 -31.56
CA LEU A 347 14.46 20.32 -32.86
C LEU A 347 15.77 20.86 -33.42
N GLY A 348 15.99 22.17 -33.30
CA GLY A 348 17.19 22.80 -33.82
C GLY A 348 17.34 24.27 -33.44
N ARG A 349 18.55 24.80 -33.64
CA ARG A 349 18.92 26.20 -33.41
C ARG A 349 19.55 26.78 -34.67
N ALA A 350 19.06 27.95 -35.10
CA ALA A 350 19.57 28.66 -36.26
C ALA A 350 19.86 30.12 -35.92
N GLU A 351 21.00 30.63 -36.37
CA GLU A 351 21.39 32.02 -36.17
C GLU A 351 21.07 32.83 -37.41
N VAL A 352 20.42 33.98 -37.21
CA VAL A 352 20.05 34.93 -38.25
C VAL A 352 21.29 35.71 -38.69
N ARG A 353 21.66 35.60 -39.96
CA ARG A 353 22.85 36.25 -40.54
C ARG A 353 22.53 37.40 -41.49
N ALA A 354 21.38 37.34 -42.13
CA ALA A 354 20.95 38.36 -43.07
C ALA A 354 19.42 38.44 -43.11
N LEU A 355 18.87 39.60 -43.46
CA LEU A 355 17.43 39.79 -43.57
C LEU A 355 17.03 40.10 -44.99
N PHE A 356 16.05 39.38 -45.51
CA PHE A 356 15.53 39.55 -46.85
C PHE A 356 14.06 39.96 -46.81
N ARG A 357 13.70 41.04 -47.50
CA ARG A 357 12.29 41.43 -47.66
C ARG A 357 11.71 40.81 -48.92
N VAL A 358 10.73 39.93 -48.75
CA VAL A 358 10.06 39.26 -49.87
C VAL A 358 8.65 39.85 -50.04
N PRO A 359 8.30 40.36 -51.24
CA PRO A 359 6.97 40.86 -51.53
C PRO A 359 5.91 39.79 -51.24
N ARG A 360 4.84 40.15 -50.50
CA ARG A 360 3.73 39.29 -50.03
C ARG A 360 4.04 38.31 -48.88
N GLN A 361 5.29 38.02 -48.55
CA GLN A 361 5.67 37.06 -47.49
C GLN A 361 6.31 37.71 -46.25
N GLY A 362 6.68 38.99 -46.32
CA GLY A 362 7.24 39.73 -45.18
C GLY A 362 8.78 39.63 -45.11
N VAL A 363 9.32 39.77 -43.89
CA VAL A 363 10.76 39.64 -43.63
C VAL A 363 11.10 38.16 -43.46
N ILE A 364 12.04 37.66 -44.25
CA ILE A 364 12.60 36.31 -44.15
C ILE A 364 14.02 36.44 -43.61
N ALA A 365 14.32 35.72 -42.53
CA ALA A 365 15.67 35.63 -42.01
C ALA A 365 16.47 34.59 -42.81
N GLY A 366 17.58 35.02 -43.41
CA GLY A 366 18.62 34.13 -43.87
C GLY A 366 19.42 33.64 -42.68
N CYS A 367 19.28 32.37 -42.36
CA CYS A 367 19.85 31.73 -41.18
C CYS A 367 20.84 30.63 -41.56
N MET A 368 21.75 30.33 -40.64
CA MET A 368 22.54 29.10 -40.67
C MET A 368 22.10 28.21 -39.51
N VAL A 369 21.79 26.95 -39.79
CA VAL A 369 21.47 25.97 -38.74
C VAL A 369 22.75 25.60 -38.01
N ILE A 370 22.85 26.00 -36.74
CA ILE A 370 24.01 25.73 -35.89
C ILE A 370 23.92 24.34 -35.27
N GLN A 371 22.71 23.91 -34.93
CA GLN A 371 22.49 22.65 -34.23
C GLN A 371 21.14 22.03 -34.62
N GLY A 372 21.10 20.72 -34.85
CA GLY A 372 19.86 19.97 -35.08
C GLY A 372 19.25 20.19 -36.47
N SER A 373 17.92 20.12 -36.58
CA SER A 373 17.22 20.34 -37.85
C SER A 373 15.96 21.18 -37.69
N PHE A 374 15.57 21.87 -38.77
CA PHE A 374 14.34 22.65 -38.83
C PHE A 374 13.37 21.97 -39.78
N VAL A 375 12.15 21.70 -39.30
CA VAL A 375 11.05 21.15 -40.10
C VAL A 375 10.03 22.24 -40.36
N ARG A 376 9.51 22.31 -41.58
CA ARG A 376 8.49 23.29 -41.95
C ARG A 376 7.23 23.11 -41.09
N GLY A 377 6.75 24.21 -40.50
CA GLY A 377 5.53 24.22 -39.67
C GLY A 377 5.75 23.85 -38.19
N ALA A 378 6.99 23.58 -37.77
CA ALA A 378 7.32 23.40 -36.36
C ALA A 378 7.10 24.69 -35.56
N LEU A 379 6.94 24.55 -34.24
CA LEU A 379 6.94 25.69 -33.33
C LEU A 379 8.35 26.28 -33.27
N ALA A 380 8.43 27.59 -33.14
CA ALA A 380 9.70 28.29 -33.04
C ALA A 380 9.60 29.47 -32.07
N ARG A 381 10.70 29.70 -31.36
CA ARG A 381 10.91 30.89 -30.53
C ARG A 381 12.12 31.66 -31.01
N LEU A 382 12.02 32.98 -30.98
CA LEU A 382 13.09 33.91 -31.29
C LEU A 382 13.72 34.35 -29.97
N VAL A 383 15.04 34.18 -29.85
CA VAL A 383 15.83 34.55 -28.69
C VAL A 383 16.83 35.62 -29.08
N ARG A 384 16.79 36.76 -28.39
CA ARG A 384 17.72 37.89 -28.53
C ARG A 384 18.33 38.16 -27.17
N ASP A 385 19.65 38.21 -27.08
CA ASP A 385 20.39 38.45 -25.81
C ASP A 385 19.93 37.52 -24.67
N SER A 386 19.68 36.25 -24.98
CA SER A 386 19.15 35.22 -24.05
C SER A 386 17.72 35.45 -23.52
N VAL A 387 16.96 36.38 -24.11
CA VAL A 387 15.55 36.63 -23.79
C VAL A 387 14.66 36.18 -24.95
N VAL A 388 13.56 35.50 -24.66
CA VAL A 388 12.55 35.12 -25.67
C VAL A 388 11.77 36.37 -26.08
N VAL A 389 11.94 36.79 -27.33
CA VAL A 389 11.28 37.98 -27.92
C VAL A 389 9.96 37.61 -28.57
N TYR A 390 9.87 36.39 -29.12
CA TYR A 390 8.69 35.93 -29.83
C TYR A 390 8.55 34.41 -29.74
N THR A 391 7.31 33.92 -29.69
CA THR A 391 6.97 32.49 -29.76
C THR A 391 5.85 32.31 -30.77
N GLY A 392 6.02 31.39 -31.73
CA GLY A 392 5.04 31.14 -32.77
C GLY A 392 5.38 29.91 -33.62
N LYS A 393 4.96 29.92 -34.89
CA LYS A 393 5.24 28.84 -35.86
C LYS A 393 6.11 29.33 -37.01
N LEU A 394 6.85 28.41 -37.60
CA LEU A 394 7.58 28.65 -38.85
C LEU A 394 6.59 28.76 -40.01
N SER A 395 6.46 29.94 -40.60
CA SER A 395 5.57 30.20 -41.74
C SER A 395 6.13 29.68 -43.05
N SER A 396 7.46 29.77 -43.23
CA SER A 396 8.15 29.28 -44.42
C SER A 396 9.55 28.77 -44.09
N LEU A 397 9.98 27.71 -44.78
CA LEU A 397 11.33 27.19 -44.72
C LEU A 397 11.83 26.97 -46.15
N ARG A 398 12.88 27.70 -46.52
CA ARG A 398 13.43 27.70 -47.88
C ARG A 398 14.91 27.42 -47.88
N ARG A 399 15.40 26.77 -48.92
CA ARG A 399 16.83 26.72 -49.23
C ARG A 399 17.04 27.38 -50.57
N PHE A 400 17.83 28.45 -50.60
CA PHE A 400 17.95 29.32 -51.77
C PHE A 400 16.58 29.83 -52.27
N LYS A 401 16.05 29.27 -53.36
CA LYS A 401 14.76 29.66 -53.94
C LYS A 401 13.65 28.62 -53.75
N ASP A 402 14.00 27.43 -53.23
CA ASP A 402 13.09 26.30 -53.17
C ASP A 402 12.52 26.13 -51.77
N ASP A 403 11.21 25.88 -51.67
CA ASP A 403 10.54 25.50 -50.43
C ASP A 403 10.94 24.07 -50.07
N VAL A 404 11.53 23.90 -48.89
CA VAL A 404 12.03 22.60 -48.40
C VAL A 404 11.25 22.15 -47.16
N ARG A 405 11.17 20.83 -46.99
CA ARG A 405 10.47 20.25 -45.83
C ARG A 405 11.32 20.28 -44.57
N GLU A 406 12.62 20.06 -44.72
CA GLU A 406 13.57 20.00 -43.62
C GLU A 406 14.92 20.59 -44.04
N VAL A 407 15.61 21.23 -43.10
CA VAL A 407 16.99 21.69 -43.25
C VAL A 407 17.80 21.18 -42.07
N ALA A 408 18.88 20.44 -42.37
CA ALA A 408 19.78 19.88 -41.38
C ALA A 408 20.90 20.86 -40.97
N GLU A 409 21.58 20.53 -39.89
CA GLU A 409 22.73 21.24 -39.34
C GLU A 409 23.81 21.55 -40.40
N GLY A 410 24.41 22.74 -40.30
CA GLY A 410 25.48 23.19 -41.17
C GLY A 410 25.04 23.75 -42.52
N TYR A 411 23.74 23.70 -42.86
CA TYR A 411 23.20 24.29 -44.08
C TYR A 411 22.58 25.68 -43.84
N GLU A 412 22.68 26.53 -44.86
CA GLU A 412 21.98 27.82 -44.91
C GLU A 412 20.53 27.64 -45.35
N CYS A 413 19.62 28.38 -44.71
CA CYS A 413 18.20 28.39 -45.02
C CYS A 413 17.56 29.77 -44.83
N GLY A 414 16.44 29.99 -45.49
CA GLY A 414 15.54 31.10 -45.23
C GLY A 414 14.42 30.65 -44.31
N ILE A 415 14.31 31.27 -43.14
CA ILE A 415 13.26 31.02 -42.15
C ILE A 415 12.32 32.23 -42.09
N GLY A 416 11.03 31.97 -42.24
CA GLY A 416 9.97 32.95 -41.97
C GLY A 416 9.23 32.56 -40.69
N LEU A 417 8.97 33.55 -39.82
CA LEU A 417 8.10 33.38 -38.65
C LEU A 417 6.69 33.87 -38.98
N GLU A 418 5.67 33.21 -38.43
CA GLU A 418 4.29 33.62 -38.60
C GLU A 418 4.01 34.92 -37.83
N ASN A 419 3.32 35.89 -38.42
CA ASN A 419 2.89 37.14 -37.76
C ASN A 419 3.98 37.95 -37.02
N PHE A 420 5.26 37.72 -37.32
CA PHE A 420 6.38 38.42 -36.71
C PHE A 420 7.38 38.88 -37.78
N GLN A 421 7.73 40.17 -37.75
CA GLN A 421 8.59 40.79 -38.78
C GLN A 421 9.81 41.53 -38.20
N ASP A 422 9.93 41.61 -36.87
CA ASP A 422 11.01 42.33 -36.17
C ASP A 422 12.24 41.43 -35.89
N LEU A 423 12.81 40.91 -36.97
CA LEU A 423 14.01 40.07 -36.95
C LEU A 423 15.27 40.95 -37.05
N HIS A 424 16.31 40.63 -36.27
CA HIS A 424 17.61 41.29 -36.32
C HIS A 424 18.72 40.28 -36.64
N GLU A 425 19.80 40.75 -37.25
CA GLU A 425 21.01 39.94 -37.41
C GLU A 425 21.62 39.65 -36.03
N GLY A 426 22.03 38.40 -35.82
CA GLY A 426 22.48 37.90 -34.51
C GLY A 426 21.38 37.28 -33.64
N ASP A 427 20.10 37.36 -34.05
CA ASP A 427 19.03 36.65 -33.34
C ASP A 427 19.20 35.12 -33.49
N ILE A 428 18.79 34.37 -32.46
CA ILE A 428 18.75 32.91 -32.49
C ILE A 428 17.29 32.45 -32.59
N ILE A 429 16.98 31.66 -33.61
CA ILE A 429 15.70 30.97 -33.75
C ILE A 429 15.88 29.56 -33.22
N GLU A 430 15.06 29.17 -32.24
CA GLU A 430 15.00 27.80 -31.73
C GLU A 430 13.69 27.16 -32.20
N GLY A 431 13.80 26.09 -32.98
CA GLY A 431 12.68 25.24 -33.35
C GLY A 431 12.43 24.20 -32.27
N TYR A 432 11.17 23.98 -31.89
CA TYR A 432 10.79 22.95 -30.94
C TYR A 432 9.47 22.29 -31.35
N GLU A 433 9.22 21.11 -30.78
CA GLU A 433 7.95 20.43 -30.87
C GLU A 433 7.48 20.04 -29.47
N VAL A 434 6.17 19.97 -29.29
CA VAL A 434 5.57 19.46 -28.06
C VAL A 434 5.32 17.97 -28.27
N ARG A 435 5.97 17.14 -27.47
CA ARG A 435 5.70 15.69 -27.44
C ARG A 435 4.98 15.36 -26.14
N GLU A 436 3.95 14.54 -26.26
CA GLU A 436 3.31 13.91 -25.10
C GLU A 436 4.23 12.80 -24.58
N VAL A 437 4.62 12.90 -23.31
CA VAL A 437 5.42 11.88 -22.62
C VAL A 437 4.59 11.34 -21.46
N ALA A 438 4.51 10.01 -21.35
CA ALA A 438 3.85 9.35 -20.23
C ALA A 438 4.54 9.73 -18.91
N ARG A 439 3.78 10.24 -17.95
CA ARG A 439 4.28 10.56 -16.61
C ARG A 439 4.47 9.27 -15.82
N ALA A 440 5.35 9.30 -14.83
CA ALA A 440 5.45 8.27 -13.79
C ALA A 440 4.97 8.89 -12.47
N LEU A 441 4.23 8.12 -11.65
CA LEU A 441 3.99 8.54 -10.27
C LEU A 441 5.33 8.65 -9.52
N GLN A 442 5.57 9.80 -8.90
CA GLN A 442 6.69 10.03 -7.98
C GLN A 442 6.31 9.69 -6.55
#